data_AF-A0A918S2K4-F1
#
_entry.id   AF-A0A918S2K4-F1
#
_cell.length_a   1.000
_cell.length_b   1.000
_cell.length_c   1.000
_cell.angle_alpha   90.00
_cell.angle_beta   90.00
_cell.angle_gamma   90.00
#
_symmetry.space_group_name_H-M   'P 1'
#
loop_
_entity.id
_entity.type
_entity.pdbx_description
1 polymer ?
#
loop_
_entity_poly.entity_id
_entity_poly.type
_entity_poly.pdbx_seq_one_letter_code
_entity_poly.pdbx_strand_id
1 'polypeptide(L)'
;MQNITNIGVPPWTRSEIISHLDEFEAIYAERPIKDNQGGMKAPHMFAVWFMAKQLSPDIIVESGIWKGQSTWLLETACPDAKLFSIDLNLGYRQYISDRAIYLDKDFAEQDWSGISDRSLVFFDDHQNAYKRLQQCNWFGFKHIIFEDNYPVTQGDCYSLKKAFSNAGFEHVYSASRTLGNSIVAKAARRVVARLAGLNPIALTPQYETEKIPPNDVDSRMLKKNLDVYYEFPPVFRTSKTRWGDEWDDMTYPTPKPLIEQSGELSHKLFLDEAVFYTWICYAKLK
;
A
#
# COMPACT_ATOMS: atom_id res chain seq x y z
N MET A 1 -0.63 -22.96 5.41
CA MET A 1 -0.01 -21.68 4.98
C MET A 1 0.70 -21.10 6.19
N GLN A 2 1.93 -20.60 6.03
CA GLN A 2 2.61 -19.89 7.12
C GLN A 2 2.08 -18.46 7.14
N ASN A 3 1.29 -18.12 8.16
CA ASN A 3 0.78 -16.77 8.36
C ASN A 3 1.89 -15.92 8.97
N ILE A 4 2.74 -15.34 8.12
CA ILE A 4 3.83 -14.46 8.55
C ILE A 4 3.26 -13.06 8.74
N THR A 5 3.34 -12.54 9.95
CA THR A 5 3.01 -11.14 10.27
C THR A 5 4.25 -10.31 10.55
N ASN A 6 5.40 -10.96 10.80
CA ASN A 6 6.67 -10.29 10.99
C ASN A 6 7.89 -11.15 10.59
N ILE A 7 8.95 -10.46 10.14
CA ILE A 7 10.33 -10.95 9.97
C ILE A 7 11.23 -9.86 10.56
N GLY A 8 12.26 -10.24 11.31
CA GLY A 8 13.14 -9.28 11.96
C GLY A 8 12.43 -8.43 13.02
N VAL A 9 13.04 -7.29 13.35
CA VAL A 9 12.54 -6.35 14.36
C VAL A 9 12.55 -4.95 13.74
N PRO A 10 11.39 -4.24 13.71
CA PRO A 10 11.37 -2.86 13.24
C PRO A 10 12.07 -1.92 14.24
N PRO A 11 12.48 -0.70 13.83
CA PRO A 11 13.16 0.26 14.71
C PRO A 11 12.19 0.99 15.67
N TRP A 12 11.20 0.26 16.18
CA TRP A 12 10.22 0.74 17.16
C TRP A 12 9.65 -0.42 17.99
N THR A 13 9.11 -0.05 19.12
CA THR A 13 8.40 -0.91 20.06
C THR A 13 6.91 -0.65 20.00
N ARG A 14 6.14 -1.63 20.49
CA ARG A 14 4.69 -1.47 20.60
C ARG A 14 4.29 -0.34 21.56
N SER A 15 5.02 -0.11 22.64
CA SER A 15 4.73 0.99 23.57
C SER A 15 4.95 2.34 22.93
N GLU A 16 5.97 2.49 22.08
CA GLU A 16 6.18 3.71 21.30
C GLU A 16 5.04 3.95 20.32
N ILE A 17 4.49 2.90 19.69
CA ILE A 17 3.29 3.07 18.85
C ILE A 17 2.14 3.63 19.71
N ILE A 18 1.83 3.00 20.83
CA ILE A 18 0.71 3.41 21.70
C ILE A 18 0.89 4.84 22.22
N SER A 19 2.11 5.24 22.58
CA SER A 19 2.37 6.57 23.16
C SER A 19 2.12 7.73 22.19
N HIS A 20 1.99 7.47 20.89
CA HIS A 20 1.76 8.51 19.88
C HIS A 20 0.29 8.62 19.42
N LEU A 21 -0.64 7.86 20.01
CA LEU A 21 -2.05 7.91 19.61
C LEU A 21 -2.68 9.30 19.83
N ASP A 22 -2.47 9.90 21.01
CA ASP A 22 -3.01 11.24 21.33
C ASP A 22 -2.44 12.33 20.40
N GLU A 23 -1.12 12.30 20.15
CA GLU A 23 -0.47 13.24 19.22
C GLU A 23 -1.07 13.11 17.82
N PHE A 24 -1.28 11.87 17.36
CA PHE A 24 -1.83 11.64 16.04
C PHE A 24 -3.29 12.08 15.93
N GLU A 25 -4.13 11.87 16.95
CA GLU A 25 -5.52 12.35 16.91
C GLU A 25 -5.60 13.87 16.74
N ALA A 26 -4.69 14.62 17.40
CA ALA A 26 -4.57 16.06 17.21
C ALA A 26 -4.16 16.42 15.77
N ILE A 27 -3.20 15.71 15.19
CA ILE A 27 -2.79 15.91 13.78
C ILE A 27 -3.94 15.59 12.84
N TYR A 28 -4.60 14.44 12.99
CA TYR A 28 -5.70 13.99 12.13
C TYR A 28 -6.88 14.97 12.12
N ALA A 29 -7.11 15.72 13.22
CA ALA A 29 -8.12 16.76 13.29
C ALA A 29 -7.85 17.90 12.29
N GLU A 30 -6.58 18.21 12.03
CA GLU A 30 -6.13 19.30 11.13
C GLU A 30 -6.07 18.92 9.66
N ARG A 31 -6.34 17.65 9.32
CA ARG A 31 -6.26 17.17 7.91
C ARG A 31 -7.06 18.06 6.95
N PRO A 32 -6.53 18.37 5.76
CA PRO A 32 -7.20 19.24 4.79
C PRO A 32 -8.42 18.58 4.15
N ILE A 33 -8.40 17.25 4.01
CA ILE A 33 -9.47 16.47 3.39
C ILE A 33 -10.33 15.84 4.49
N LYS A 34 -11.48 16.48 4.80
CA LYS A 34 -12.37 15.98 5.86
C LYS A 34 -13.09 14.69 5.46
N ASP A 35 -13.48 14.57 4.19
CA ASP A 35 -14.06 13.36 3.61
C ASP A 35 -13.12 12.68 2.62
N ASN A 36 -12.39 11.68 3.14
CA ASN A 36 -11.55 10.79 2.36
C ASN A 36 -12.20 9.40 2.10
N GLN A 37 -13.52 9.33 1.87
CA GLN A 37 -14.17 8.06 1.49
C GLN A 37 -13.48 7.45 0.26
N GLY A 38 -12.99 6.21 0.38
CA GLY A 38 -12.31 5.51 -0.71
C GLY A 38 -10.78 5.50 -0.57
N GLY A 39 -10.20 6.38 0.24
CA GLY A 39 -8.77 6.35 0.59
C GLY A 39 -8.54 6.10 2.08
N MET A 40 -7.32 6.33 2.54
CA MET A 40 -6.92 6.10 3.93
C MET A 40 -7.78 6.86 4.95
N LYS A 41 -8.03 6.16 6.07
CA LYS A 41 -8.69 6.63 7.30
C LYS A 41 -7.71 6.54 8.48
N ALA A 42 -8.14 6.93 9.68
CA ALA A 42 -7.30 7.06 10.86
C ALA A 42 -6.38 5.86 11.12
N PRO A 43 -6.82 4.59 11.05
CA PRO A 43 -5.92 3.45 11.32
C PRO A 43 -4.68 3.41 10.40
N HIS A 44 -4.86 3.72 9.12
CA HIS A 44 -3.80 3.69 8.11
C HIS A 44 -2.99 4.98 8.10
N MET A 45 -3.65 6.13 8.21
CA MET A 45 -2.93 7.40 8.34
C MET A 45 -2.04 7.42 9.58
N PHE A 46 -2.49 6.83 10.70
CA PHE A 46 -1.67 6.71 11.89
C PHE A 46 -0.43 5.84 11.64
N ALA A 47 -0.61 4.68 11.02
CA ALA A 47 0.47 3.78 10.69
C ALA A 47 1.52 4.47 9.79
N VAL A 48 1.09 5.12 8.70
CA VAL A 48 1.98 5.86 7.79
C VAL A 48 2.72 6.97 8.52
N TRP A 49 1.99 7.82 9.24
CA TRP A 49 2.58 8.94 9.97
C TRP A 49 3.59 8.48 11.02
N PHE A 50 3.24 7.47 11.82
CA PHE A 50 4.13 6.94 12.86
C PHE A 50 5.39 6.35 12.25
N MET A 51 5.26 5.50 11.22
CA MET A 51 6.41 4.85 10.58
C MET A 51 7.32 5.89 9.92
N ALA A 52 6.76 6.89 9.21
CA ALA A 52 7.55 7.95 8.60
C ALA A 52 8.28 8.79 9.66
N LYS A 53 7.56 9.26 10.71
CA LYS A 53 8.13 10.03 11.82
C LYS A 53 9.28 9.28 12.49
N GLN A 54 9.09 8.00 12.77
CA GLN A 54 10.08 7.17 13.45
C GLN A 54 11.31 6.88 12.59
N LEU A 55 11.13 6.69 11.27
CA LEU A 55 12.23 6.47 10.34
C LEU A 55 13.04 7.74 10.05
N SER A 56 12.41 8.91 10.16
CA SER A 56 13.01 10.22 9.90
C SER A 56 13.83 10.27 8.59
N PRO A 57 13.21 9.94 7.44
CA PRO A 57 13.86 9.95 6.14
C PRO A 57 14.27 11.37 5.71
N ASP A 58 15.33 11.47 4.89
CA ASP A 58 15.68 12.72 4.19
C ASP A 58 14.96 12.89 2.85
N ILE A 59 14.52 11.78 2.24
CA ILE A 59 13.72 11.76 1.02
C ILE A 59 12.53 10.83 1.23
N ILE A 60 11.35 11.31 0.86
CA ILE A 60 10.12 10.50 0.81
C ILE A 60 9.64 10.48 -0.64
N VAL A 61 9.35 9.27 -1.12
CA VAL A 61 8.65 9.04 -2.38
C VAL A 61 7.28 8.45 -2.07
N GLU A 62 6.22 9.14 -2.45
CA GLU A 62 4.84 8.65 -2.41
C GLU A 62 4.41 8.25 -3.82
N SER A 63 3.81 7.07 -3.98
CA SER A 63 3.19 6.62 -5.23
C SER A 63 1.73 6.28 -4.98
N GLY A 64 0.82 7.02 -5.63
CA GLY A 64 -0.62 7.01 -5.36
C GLY A 64 -1.02 8.19 -4.46
N ILE A 65 -1.32 9.35 -5.07
CA ILE A 65 -1.65 10.59 -4.33
C ILE A 65 -3.16 10.72 -4.12
N TRP A 66 -3.91 10.46 -5.19
CA TRP A 66 -5.35 10.71 -5.28
C TRP A 66 -5.72 12.14 -4.85
N LYS A 67 -6.36 12.33 -3.68
CA LYS A 67 -6.78 13.65 -3.18
C LYS A 67 -5.62 14.44 -2.53
N GLY A 68 -4.50 13.81 -2.19
CA GLY A 68 -3.35 14.47 -1.54
C GLY A 68 -3.32 14.40 -0.01
N GLN A 69 -4.11 13.51 0.60
CA GLN A 69 -4.14 13.40 2.06
C GLN A 69 -2.85 12.83 2.64
N SER A 70 -2.28 11.81 2.00
CA SER A 70 -0.98 11.22 2.35
C SER A 70 0.17 12.18 2.08
N THR A 71 0.13 12.96 1.00
CA THR A 71 1.10 14.04 0.76
C THR A 71 1.17 15.01 1.95
N TRP A 72 0.02 15.55 2.39
CA TRP A 72 -0.08 16.41 3.58
C TRP A 72 0.47 15.72 4.84
N LEU A 73 0.11 14.45 5.02
CA LEU A 73 0.51 13.66 6.19
C LEU A 73 2.03 13.47 6.26
N LEU A 74 2.65 13.12 5.13
CA LEU A 74 4.08 12.82 5.04
C LEU A 74 4.93 14.06 5.26
N GLU A 75 4.55 15.21 4.69
CA GLU A 75 5.28 16.47 4.94
C GLU A 75 5.09 16.99 6.37
N THR A 76 3.97 16.65 7.01
CA THR A 76 3.70 16.95 8.43
C THR A 76 4.54 16.06 9.33
N ALA A 77 4.66 14.77 9.01
CA ALA A 77 5.49 13.82 9.75
C ALA A 77 6.98 14.13 9.65
N CYS A 78 7.43 14.59 8.47
CA CYS A 78 8.85 14.81 8.15
C CYS A 78 9.04 16.16 7.45
N PRO A 79 9.03 17.28 8.20
CA PRO A 79 9.07 18.63 7.63
C PRO A 79 10.39 19.00 6.95
N ASP A 80 11.47 18.25 7.18
CA ASP A 80 12.76 18.49 6.53
C ASP A 80 13.01 17.55 5.33
N ALA A 81 12.15 16.56 5.11
CA ALA A 81 12.31 15.61 4.02
C ALA A 81 11.96 16.25 2.67
N LYS A 82 12.72 15.88 1.63
CA LYS A 82 12.36 16.16 0.25
C LYS A 82 11.27 15.19 -0.18
N LEU A 83 10.12 15.73 -0.60
CA LEU A 83 8.94 14.94 -0.95
C LEU A 83 8.75 14.87 -2.46
N PHE A 84 8.75 13.66 -3.00
CA PHE A 84 8.33 13.36 -4.37
C PHE A 84 6.99 12.63 -4.33
N SER A 85 5.97 13.17 -4.98
CA SER A 85 4.62 12.61 -4.95
C SER A 85 4.20 12.26 -6.38
N ILE A 86 3.93 10.97 -6.62
CA ILE A 86 3.69 10.38 -7.93
C ILE A 86 2.22 10.00 -8.08
N ASP A 87 1.59 10.50 -9.13
CA ASP A 87 0.27 10.05 -9.58
C ASP A 87 0.12 10.33 -11.08
N LEU A 88 -0.33 9.33 -11.83
CA LEU A 88 -0.53 9.46 -13.29
C LEU A 88 -1.59 10.49 -13.63
N ASN A 89 -2.55 10.71 -12.72
CA ASN A 89 -3.56 11.74 -12.85
C ASN A 89 -3.56 12.65 -11.64
N LEU A 90 -2.61 13.58 -11.68
CA LEU A 90 -2.50 14.71 -10.77
C LEU A 90 -3.76 15.63 -10.72
N GLY A 91 -4.76 15.44 -11.58
CA GLY A 91 -5.99 16.22 -11.59
C GLY A 91 -6.96 15.92 -10.43
N TYR A 92 -6.82 14.80 -9.73
CA TYR A 92 -7.72 14.42 -8.62
C TYR A 92 -7.38 15.07 -7.27
N ARG A 93 -6.22 15.72 -7.18
CA ARG A 93 -5.74 16.34 -5.95
C ARG A 93 -6.68 17.45 -5.49
N GLN A 94 -7.00 17.44 -4.21
CA GLN A 94 -7.70 18.52 -3.51
C GLN A 94 -6.75 19.29 -2.62
N TYR A 95 -5.80 18.59 -2.01
CA TYR A 95 -4.67 19.17 -1.33
C TYR A 95 -3.44 19.14 -2.26
N ILE A 96 -2.79 20.29 -2.39
CA ILE A 96 -1.57 20.46 -3.16
C ILE A 96 -0.57 21.18 -2.25
N SER A 97 0.56 20.55 -2.00
CA SER A 97 1.66 21.13 -1.23
C SER A 97 2.60 21.91 -2.15
N ASP A 98 3.04 23.08 -1.69
CA ASP A 98 4.09 23.86 -2.36
C ASP A 98 5.49 23.26 -2.17
N ARG A 99 5.64 22.29 -1.25
CA ARG A 99 6.91 21.60 -0.95
C ARG A 99 7.10 20.31 -1.74
N ALA A 100 6.02 19.70 -2.19
CA ALA A 100 6.06 18.43 -2.91
C ALA A 100 6.47 18.63 -4.37
N ILE A 101 7.36 17.78 -4.86
CA ILE A 101 7.68 17.65 -6.28
C ILE A 101 6.72 16.64 -6.87
N TYR A 102 5.80 17.11 -7.70
CA TYR A 102 4.80 16.26 -8.34
C TYR A 102 5.30 15.66 -9.65
N LEU A 103 5.07 14.37 -9.82
CA LEU A 103 5.52 13.59 -10.97
C LEU A 103 4.35 12.78 -11.53
N ASP A 104 4.22 12.72 -12.85
CA ASP A 104 3.08 12.13 -13.57
C ASP A 104 3.43 10.88 -14.38
N LYS A 105 4.60 10.29 -14.13
CA LYS A 105 5.01 8.98 -14.69
C LYS A 105 5.15 7.95 -13.59
N ASP A 106 5.06 6.67 -13.96
CA ASP A 106 5.23 5.57 -13.02
C ASP A 106 6.53 5.67 -12.21
N PHE A 107 6.53 5.16 -10.98
CA PHE A 107 7.72 5.04 -10.14
C PHE A 107 8.91 4.40 -10.87
N ALA A 108 8.68 3.40 -11.72
CA ALA A 108 9.73 2.73 -12.48
C ALA A 108 10.36 3.58 -13.61
N GLU A 109 9.72 4.69 -13.99
CA GLU A 109 10.15 5.58 -15.09
C GLU A 109 10.83 6.86 -14.59
N GLN A 110 10.97 7.03 -13.27
CA GLN A 110 11.64 8.16 -12.66
C GLN A 110 13.14 7.92 -12.47
N ASP A 111 13.90 9.01 -12.31
CA ASP A 111 15.33 8.95 -11.98
C ASP A 111 15.54 8.96 -10.46
N TRP A 112 15.95 7.82 -9.92
CA TRP A 112 16.25 7.61 -8.50
C TRP A 112 17.74 7.62 -8.17
N SER A 113 18.61 8.09 -9.07
CA SER A 113 20.06 8.13 -8.83
C SER A 113 20.48 9.00 -7.64
N GLY A 114 19.63 9.93 -7.19
CA GLY A 114 19.88 10.85 -6.08
C GLY A 114 19.33 10.43 -4.72
N ILE A 115 18.87 9.17 -4.56
CA ILE A 115 18.33 8.70 -3.27
C ILE A 115 19.44 8.41 -2.25
N SER A 116 19.04 8.27 -0.99
CA SER A 116 19.91 7.90 0.14
C SER A 116 19.47 6.56 0.74
N ASP A 117 20.34 5.96 1.56
CA ASP A 117 20.00 4.77 2.36
C ASP A 117 18.85 5.00 3.36
N ARG A 118 18.55 6.26 3.70
CA ARG A 118 17.44 6.65 4.59
C ARG A 118 16.18 7.03 3.81
N SER A 119 16.19 6.93 2.49
CA SER A 119 15.03 7.27 1.67
C SER A 119 13.89 6.28 1.92
N LEU A 120 12.68 6.81 2.06
CA LEU A 120 11.45 6.06 2.29
C LEU A 120 10.59 6.09 1.03
N VAL A 121 10.05 4.93 0.64
CA VAL A 121 8.98 4.84 -0.37
C VAL A 121 7.67 4.41 0.30
N PHE A 122 6.59 5.13 0.02
CA PHE A 122 5.23 4.80 0.42
C PHE A 122 4.40 4.50 -0.83
N PHE A 123 3.86 3.29 -0.92
CA PHE A 123 3.01 2.84 -2.03
C PHE A 123 1.54 2.71 -1.60
N ASP A 124 0.68 3.46 -2.28
CA ASP A 124 -0.79 3.45 -2.26
C ASP A 124 -1.31 3.48 -3.73
N ASP A 125 -0.58 2.82 -4.64
CA ASP A 125 -0.81 2.88 -6.10
C ASP A 125 -1.56 1.66 -6.67
N HIS A 126 -1.99 0.75 -5.79
CA HIS A 126 -2.69 -0.49 -6.11
C HIS A 126 -1.95 -1.36 -7.15
N GLN A 127 -0.62 -1.28 -7.20
CA GLN A 127 0.23 -2.11 -8.06
C GLN A 127 0.65 -3.41 -7.37
N ASN A 128 1.30 -4.30 -8.13
CA ASN A 128 1.89 -5.50 -7.59
C ASN A 128 3.03 -5.14 -6.60
N ALA A 129 2.78 -5.33 -5.30
CA ALA A 129 3.70 -4.97 -4.23
C ALA A 129 5.02 -5.77 -4.30
N TYR A 130 4.97 -7.03 -4.75
CA TYR A 130 6.18 -7.83 -4.96
C TYR A 130 7.06 -7.25 -6.08
N LYS A 131 6.47 -6.82 -7.20
CA LYS A 131 7.20 -6.13 -8.28
C LYS A 131 7.71 -4.76 -7.83
N ARG A 132 6.92 -3.97 -7.09
CA ARG A 132 7.38 -2.70 -6.49
C ARG A 132 8.58 -2.91 -5.57
N LEU A 133 8.59 -3.99 -4.79
CA LEU A 133 9.72 -4.33 -3.93
C LEU A 133 10.98 -4.68 -4.75
N GLN A 134 10.83 -5.43 -5.86
CA GLN A 134 11.95 -5.71 -6.78
C GLN A 134 12.51 -4.43 -7.40
N GLN A 135 11.64 -3.49 -7.80
CA GLN A 135 12.04 -2.18 -8.32
C GLN A 135 12.78 -1.36 -7.25
N CYS A 136 12.27 -1.32 -6.02
CA CYS A 136 12.94 -0.67 -4.89
C CYS A 136 14.35 -1.23 -4.67
N ASN A 137 14.49 -2.55 -4.67
CA ASN A 137 15.78 -3.23 -4.54
C ASN A 137 16.73 -2.87 -5.70
N TRP A 138 16.22 -2.78 -6.93
CA TRP A 138 17.01 -2.38 -8.09
C TRP A 138 17.49 -0.92 -8.00
N PHE A 139 16.62 -0.02 -7.54
CA PHE A 139 16.94 1.41 -7.41
C PHE A 139 17.74 1.76 -6.15
N GLY A 140 17.84 0.84 -5.19
CA GLY A 140 18.62 1.02 -3.95
C GLY A 140 17.80 1.53 -2.76
N PHE A 141 16.48 1.54 -2.82
CA PHE A 141 15.64 1.88 -1.67
C PHE A 141 15.67 0.75 -0.63
N LYS A 142 15.79 1.13 0.64
CA LYS A 142 15.79 0.18 1.76
C LYS A 142 14.50 0.18 2.55
N HIS A 143 13.85 1.34 2.70
CA HIS A 143 12.68 1.52 3.56
C HIS A 143 11.43 1.67 2.69
N ILE A 144 10.47 0.75 2.87
CA ILE A 144 9.25 0.70 2.07
C ILE A 144 8.03 0.52 2.98
N ILE A 145 6.97 1.28 2.73
CA ILE A 145 5.65 1.08 3.32
C ILE A 145 4.69 0.74 2.18
N PHE A 146 3.92 -0.33 2.35
CA PHE A 146 2.83 -0.68 1.45
C PHE A 146 1.50 -0.51 2.19
N GLU A 147 0.70 0.43 1.70
CA GLU A 147 -0.74 0.49 1.94
C GLU A 147 -1.42 -0.78 1.36
N ASP A 148 -2.60 -1.11 1.86
CA ASP A 148 -3.43 -2.21 1.33
C ASP A 148 -2.66 -3.55 1.21
N ASN A 149 -2.05 -3.98 2.32
CA ASN A 149 -1.39 -5.28 2.43
C ASN A 149 -2.41 -6.43 2.56
N TYR A 150 -3.31 -6.51 1.59
CA TYR A 150 -4.54 -7.28 1.60
C TYR A 150 -4.38 -8.76 1.96
N PRO A 151 -5.37 -9.36 2.65
CA PRO A 151 -5.43 -10.80 2.86
C PRO A 151 -5.74 -11.55 1.56
N VAL A 152 -5.60 -12.87 1.59
CA VAL A 152 -5.68 -13.75 0.40
C VAL A 152 -6.97 -13.57 -0.39
N THR A 153 -8.09 -13.43 0.30
CA THR A 153 -9.43 -13.45 -0.29
C THR A 153 -9.95 -12.08 -0.71
N GLN A 154 -9.20 -11.00 -0.47
CA GLN A 154 -9.71 -9.63 -0.61
C GLN A 154 -8.74 -8.71 -1.35
N GLY A 155 -9.24 -7.52 -1.70
CA GLY A 155 -8.46 -6.46 -2.32
C GLY A 155 -8.18 -6.64 -3.81
N ASP A 156 -7.55 -5.64 -4.40
CA ASP A 156 -7.41 -5.48 -5.85
C ASP A 156 -5.96 -5.49 -6.35
N CYS A 157 -4.98 -5.67 -5.46
CA CYS A 157 -3.57 -5.79 -5.82
C CYS A 157 -2.91 -7.06 -5.24
N TYR A 158 -1.74 -7.44 -5.79
CA TYR A 158 -0.92 -8.51 -5.22
C TYR A 158 -0.04 -7.97 -4.10
N SER A 159 -0.55 -8.07 -2.86
CA SER A 159 0.12 -7.65 -1.64
C SER A 159 1.25 -8.62 -1.22
N LEU A 160 2.15 -8.15 -0.34
CA LEU A 160 3.18 -9.02 0.24
C LEU A 160 2.56 -10.15 1.08
N LYS A 161 1.43 -9.88 1.74
CA LYS A 161 0.68 -10.89 2.49
C LYS A 161 0.17 -12.04 1.59
N LYS A 162 -0.29 -11.73 0.36
CA LYS A 162 -0.64 -12.74 -0.65
C LYS A 162 0.59 -13.50 -1.17
N ALA A 163 1.71 -12.81 -1.32
CA ALA A 163 2.97 -13.44 -1.73
C ALA A 163 3.49 -14.41 -0.64
N PHE A 164 3.44 -14.05 0.63
CA PHE A 164 3.85 -14.92 1.74
C PHE A 164 2.95 -16.15 1.93
N SER A 165 1.66 -16.05 1.58
CA SER A 165 0.71 -17.16 1.70
C SER A 165 0.77 -18.14 0.52
N ASN A 166 1.58 -17.85 -0.50
CA ASN A 166 1.70 -18.61 -1.75
C ASN A 166 0.40 -18.66 -2.56
N ALA A 167 -0.54 -17.73 -2.33
CA ALA A 167 -1.88 -17.79 -2.91
C ALA A 167 -1.95 -17.32 -4.37
N GLY A 168 -0.96 -16.57 -4.84
CA GLY A 168 -1.04 -15.88 -6.12
C GLY A 168 -2.08 -14.75 -6.09
N PHE A 169 -2.53 -14.32 -7.27
CA PHE A 169 -3.51 -13.25 -7.41
C PHE A 169 -4.20 -13.29 -8.78
N GLU A 170 -5.51 -13.05 -8.78
CA GLU A 170 -6.28 -12.86 -10.01
C GLU A 170 -7.20 -11.65 -9.81
N HIS A 171 -7.10 -10.67 -10.71
CA HIS A 171 -7.86 -9.43 -10.59
C HIS A 171 -9.37 -9.71 -10.81
N VAL A 172 -10.25 -9.12 -10.01
CA VAL A 172 -11.71 -9.37 -10.11
C VAL A 172 -12.25 -9.01 -11.51
N TYR A 173 -11.67 -7.99 -12.16
CA TYR A 173 -12.02 -7.62 -13.53
C TYR A 173 -11.49 -8.57 -14.61
N SER A 174 -10.48 -9.40 -14.34
CA SER A 174 -10.05 -10.43 -15.31
C SER A 174 -11.02 -11.60 -15.37
N ALA A 175 -11.67 -11.95 -14.24
CA ALA A 175 -12.68 -13.00 -14.20
C ALA A 175 -13.96 -12.64 -15.00
N SER A 176 -14.41 -11.38 -14.97
CA SER A 176 -15.59 -10.94 -15.74
C SER A 176 -15.33 -10.88 -17.25
N ARG A 177 -14.08 -10.64 -17.67
CA ARG A 177 -13.68 -10.62 -19.09
C ARG A 177 -13.70 -12.00 -19.76
N THR A 178 -13.65 -13.07 -18.98
CA THR A 178 -13.68 -14.46 -19.46
C THR A 178 -15.08 -14.86 -19.96
N LEU A 179 -16.15 -14.21 -19.49
CA LEU A 179 -17.50 -14.45 -20.00
C LEU A 179 -17.86 -13.63 -21.26
N GLY A 180 -17.12 -12.57 -21.59
CA GLY A 180 -17.53 -11.59 -22.61
C GLY A 180 -16.72 -11.53 -23.91
N ASN A 181 -15.60 -12.25 -24.04
CA ASN A 181 -14.73 -12.15 -25.23
C ASN A 181 -14.54 -13.50 -25.91
N SER A 182 -15.47 -13.85 -26.80
CA SER A 182 -15.30 -14.95 -27.77
C SER A 182 -13.94 -14.84 -28.47
N ILE A 183 -13.23 -15.97 -28.58
CA ILE A 183 -11.96 -16.12 -29.32
C ILE A 183 -12.07 -15.52 -30.73
N VAL A 184 -13.26 -15.59 -31.34
CA VAL A 184 -13.58 -15.06 -32.67
C VAL A 184 -13.47 -13.53 -32.70
N ALA A 185 -13.94 -12.82 -31.67
CA ALA A 185 -13.88 -11.36 -31.61
C ALA A 185 -12.43 -10.85 -31.47
N LYS A 186 -11.57 -11.59 -30.76
CA LYS A 186 -10.12 -11.29 -30.68
C LYS A 186 -9.42 -11.50 -32.02
N ALA A 187 -9.77 -12.57 -32.75
CA ALA A 187 -9.19 -12.85 -34.08
C ALA A 187 -9.59 -11.77 -35.10
N ALA A 188 -10.87 -11.39 -35.14
CA ALA A 188 -11.38 -10.36 -36.04
C ALA A 188 -10.70 -9.00 -35.84
N ARG A 189 -10.55 -8.55 -34.58
CA ARG A 189 -9.88 -7.27 -34.27
C ARG A 189 -8.40 -7.25 -34.67
N ARG A 190 -7.69 -8.38 -34.55
CA ARG A 190 -6.28 -8.50 -34.98
C ARG A 190 -6.13 -8.40 -36.50
N VAL A 191 -7.07 -8.97 -37.25
CA VAL A 191 -7.08 -8.89 -38.73
C VAL A 191 -7.34 -7.45 -39.17
N VAL A 192 -8.33 -6.77 -38.58
CA VAL A 192 -8.67 -5.37 -38.90
C VAL A 192 -7.50 -4.43 -38.58
N ALA A 193 -6.85 -4.58 -37.42
CA ALA A 193 -5.71 -3.73 -37.03
C ALA A 193 -4.52 -3.88 -38.01
N ARG A 194 -4.21 -5.11 -38.45
CA ARG A 194 -3.17 -5.38 -39.46
C ARG A 194 -3.49 -4.75 -40.81
N LEU A 195 -4.76 -4.81 -41.25
CA LEU A 195 -5.20 -4.21 -42.52
C LEU A 195 -5.15 -2.68 -42.49
N ALA A 196 -5.33 -2.07 -41.32
CA ALA A 196 -5.26 -0.62 -41.13
C ALA A 196 -3.83 -0.07 -40.95
N GLY A 197 -2.79 -0.92 -41.07
CA GLY A 197 -1.40 -0.49 -40.86
C GLY A 197 -1.07 -0.10 -39.41
N LEU A 198 -1.99 -0.35 -38.47
CA LEU A 198 -1.80 -0.13 -37.06
C LEU A 198 -1.09 -1.37 -36.51
N ASN A 199 0.21 -1.25 -36.22
CA ASN A 199 0.78 -2.15 -35.22
C ASN A 199 0.01 -1.88 -33.93
N PRO A 200 -0.69 -2.87 -33.35
CA PRO A 200 -1.21 -2.69 -32.01
C PRO A 200 0.00 -2.63 -31.10
N ILE A 201 0.54 -1.41 -30.90
CA ILE A 201 1.29 -1.07 -29.73
C ILE A 201 0.31 -1.36 -28.61
N ALA A 202 0.48 -2.52 -27.98
CA ALA A 202 -0.15 -2.77 -26.71
C ALA A 202 0.49 -1.75 -25.77
N LEU A 203 -0.14 -0.58 -25.63
CA LEU A 203 -0.15 0.13 -24.37
C LEU A 203 -0.62 -0.93 -23.37
N THR A 204 0.33 -1.59 -22.71
CA THR A 204 0.04 -2.37 -21.51
C THR A 204 -0.64 -1.39 -20.56
N PRO A 205 -1.93 -1.56 -20.25
CA PRO A 205 -2.53 -0.79 -19.18
C PRO A 205 -1.70 -1.06 -17.93
N GLN A 206 -1.40 0.00 -17.19
CA GLN A 206 -0.51 -0.01 -16.03
C GLN A 206 -1.00 -0.92 -14.90
N TYR A 207 -2.27 -1.33 -14.94
CA TYR A 207 -2.70 -2.55 -14.29
C TYR A 207 -2.14 -3.73 -15.08
N GLU A 208 -0.97 -4.21 -14.68
CA GLU A 208 -0.59 -5.58 -15.03
C GLU A 208 -1.66 -6.50 -14.44
N THR A 209 -2.71 -6.74 -15.22
CA THR A 209 -3.73 -7.76 -15.01
C THR A 209 -3.14 -9.15 -15.25
N GLU A 210 -1.89 -9.33 -14.86
CA GLU A 210 -1.21 -10.60 -14.93
C GLU A 210 -1.76 -11.42 -13.78
N LYS A 211 -2.51 -12.46 -14.14
CA LYS A 211 -2.84 -13.52 -13.21
C LYS A 211 -1.53 -14.09 -12.68
N ILE A 212 -1.33 -14.00 -11.38
CA ILE A 212 -0.20 -14.58 -10.67
C ILE A 212 -0.65 -15.95 -10.17
N PRO A 213 -0.13 -17.05 -10.71
CA PRO A 213 -0.48 -18.37 -10.19
C PRO A 213 0.05 -18.53 -8.75
N PRO A 214 -0.63 -19.34 -7.93
CA PRO A 214 -0.09 -19.77 -6.64
C PRO A 214 1.34 -20.30 -6.79
N ASN A 215 2.26 -19.78 -5.99
CA ASN A 215 3.68 -20.14 -6.05
C ASN A 215 4.37 -19.93 -4.71
N ASP A 216 5.44 -20.68 -4.44
CA ASP A 216 6.26 -20.54 -3.23
C ASP A 216 7.57 -19.76 -3.47
N VAL A 217 7.82 -19.35 -4.72
CA VAL A 217 9.05 -18.68 -5.11
C VAL A 217 9.07 -17.28 -4.51
N ASP A 218 7.96 -16.56 -4.61
CA ASP A 218 7.83 -15.20 -4.10
C ASP A 218 8.08 -15.15 -2.59
N SER A 219 7.45 -16.04 -1.81
CA SER A 219 7.66 -16.10 -0.36
C SER A 219 9.10 -16.46 0.02
N ARG A 220 9.76 -17.35 -0.72
CA ARG A 220 11.19 -17.66 -0.53
C ARG A 220 12.08 -16.47 -0.85
N MET A 221 11.79 -15.72 -1.90
CA MET A 221 12.56 -14.53 -2.26
C MET A 221 12.32 -13.38 -1.27
N LEU A 222 11.10 -13.21 -0.76
CA LEU A 222 10.81 -12.26 0.31
C LEU A 222 11.63 -12.57 1.56
N LYS A 223 11.60 -13.82 2.04
CA LYS A 223 12.42 -14.26 3.20
C LYS A 223 13.92 -14.07 2.98
N LYS A 224 14.39 -14.21 1.73
CA LYS A 224 15.80 -14.03 1.38
C LYS A 224 16.22 -12.56 1.41
N ASN A 225 15.40 -11.66 0.90
CA ASN A 225 15.78 -10.27 0.61
C ASN A 225 15.21 -9.24 1.59
N LEU A 226 14.35 -9.63 2.54
CA LEU A 226 13.89 -8.74 3.60
C LEU A 226 14.68 -8.95 4.89
N ASP A 227 15.17 -7.85 5.44
CA ASP A 227 15.66 -7.76 6.82
C ASP A 227 14.49 -7.61 7.79
N VAL A 228 13.51 -6.79 7.41
CA VAL A 228 12.28 -6.57 8.18
C VAL A 228 11.07 -6.73 7.28
N TYR A 229 10.08 -7.45 7.79
CA TYR A 229 8.69 -7.36 7.35
C TYR A 229 7.87 -7.17 8.61
N TYR A 230 7.00 -6.18 8.65
CA TYR A 230 6.21 -5.87 9.83
C TYR A 230 4.82 -5.41 9.42
N GLU A 231 3.81 -6.22 9.70
CA GLU A 231 2.42 -5.77 9.61
C GLU A 231 2.11 -4.86 10.79
N PHE A 232 1.71 -3.62 10.50
CA PHE A 232 1.37 -2.66 11.53
C PHE A 232 0.08 -3.09 12.24
N PRO A 233 0.03 -3.16 13.58
CA PRO A 233 -1.16 -3.61 14.29
C PRO A 233 -2.32 -2.61 14.13
N PRO A 234 -3.57 -3.07 14.00
CA PRO A 234 -4.71 -2.16 14.08
C PRO A 234 -4.79 -1.53 15.48
N VAL A 235 -5.30 -0.30 15.60
CA VAL A 235 -5.50 0.31 16.94
C VAL A 235 -6.57 -0.46 17.71
N PHE A 236 -7.73 -0.64 17.08
CA PHE A 236 -8.82 -1.48 17.53
C PHE A 236 -9.16 -2.53 16.46
N ARG A 237 -9.69 -3.67 16.89
CA ARG A 237 -10.23 -4.70 16.00
C ARG A 237 -11.74 -4.80 16.19
N THR A 238 -12.48 -4.73 15.08
CA THR A 238 -13.93 -4.96 15.05
C THR A 238 -14.23 -6.45 14.86
N SER A 239 -15.48 -6.87 15.11
CA SER A 239 -15.92 -8.25 14.82
C SER A 239 -15.97 -8.55 13.32
N LYS A 240 -16.14 -7.52 12.49
CA LYS A 240 -16.21 -7.62 11.03
C LYS A 240 -15.13 -6.81 10.34
N THR A 241 -14.70 -7.28 9.17
CA THR A 241 -13.79 -6.54 8.28
C THR A 241 -14.55 -5.42 7.53
N ARG A 242 -13.82 -4.62 6.72
CA ARG A 242 -14.42 -3.65 5.79
C ARG A 242 -15.35 -4.27 4.75
N TRP A 243 -15.17 -5.56 4.45
CA TRP A 243 -15.97 -6.28 3.46
C TRP A 243 -17.22 -6.93 4.07
N GLY A 244 -17.42 -6.77 5.39
CA GLY A 244 -18.62 -7.18 6.11
C GLY A 244 -18.63 -8.62 6.59
N ASP A 245 -17.58 -9.38 6.34
CA ASP A 245 -17.37 -10.73 6.85
C ASP A 245 -16.65 -10.73 8.20
N GLU A 246 -16.72 -11.87 8.91
CA GLU A 246 -16.18 -12.01 10.25
C GLU A 246 -14.66 -11.88 10.23
N TRP A 247 -14.13 -11.04 11.11
CA TRP A 247 -12.69 -10.83 11.25
C TRP A 247 -12.09 -11.87 12.18
N ASP A 248 -11.96 -13.11 11.72
CA ASP A 248 -11.36 -14.22 12.47
C ASP A 248 -9.87 -14.43 12.14
N ASP A 249 -9.08 -14.98 13.07
CA ASP A 249 -7.63 -15.17 12.88
C ASP A 249 -7.25 -16.29 11.90
N MET A 250 -8.17 -17.19 11.56
CA MET A 250 -7.91 -18.26 10.59
C MET A 250 -7.95 -17.71 9.17
N THR A 251 -8.95 -16.90 8.85
CA THR A 251 -9.14 -16.26 7.54
C THR A 251 -8.29 -15.00 7.40
N TYR A 252 -8.22 -14.21 8.48
CA TYR A 252 -7.64 -12.88 8.53
C TYR A 252 -6.56 -12.79 9.61
N PRO A 253 -5.43 -13.49 9.46
CA PRO A 253 -4.34 -13.43 10.41
C PRO A 253 -3.85 -11.99 10.56
N THR A 254 -3.95 -11.46 11.78
CA THR A 254 -3.72 -10.04 12.10
C THR A 254 -2.86 -9.92 13.36
N PRO A 255 -1.91 -8.97 13.43
CA PRO A 255 -1.28 -8.62 14.70
C PRO A 255 -2.32 -8.23 15.76
N LYS A 256 -2.00 -8.46 17.04
CA LYS A 256 -2.91 -8.08 18.14
C LYS A 256 -3.20 -6.57 18.13
N PRO A 257 -4.46 -6.14 18.27
CA PRO A 257 -4.82 -4.71 18.25
C PRO A 257 -4.10 -3.97 19.37
N LEU A 258 -3.68 -2.72 19.14
CA LEU A 258 -2.90 -1.92 20.08
C LEU A 258 -3.61 -1.74 21.43
N ILE A 259 -4.93 -1.52 21.38
CA ILE A 259 -5.80 -1.36 22.54
C ILE A 259 -6.82 -2.51 22.56
N GLU A 260 -6.92 -3.18 23.71
CA GLU A 260 -7.99 -4.14 23.96
C GLU A 260 -9.26 -3.39 24.36
N GLN A 261 -10.43 -3.80 23.86
CA GLN A 261 -11.71 -3.17 24.21
C GLN A 261 -12.07 -3.44 25.67
N SER A 262 -11.51 -2.68 26.61
CA SER A 262 -11.84 -2.74 28.04
C SER A 262 -12.37 -1.39 28.53
N GLY A 263 -13.68 -1.34 28.82
CA GLY A 263 -14.34 -0.44 29.77
C GLY A 263 -14.37 1.07 29.47
N GLU A 264 -13.21 1.70 29.28
CA GLU A 264 -13.07 3.15 29.05
C GLU A 264 -12.67 3.39 27.59
N LEU A 265 -13.60 3.98 26.82
CA LEU A 265 -13.44 4.25 25.39
C LEU A 265 -12.53 5.48 25.17
N SER A 266 -11.22 5.32 25.41
CA SER A 266 -10.21 6.24 24.87
C SER A 266 -10.09 6.05 23.35
N HIS A 267 -9.62 7.09 22.65
CA HIS A 267 -9.34 7.04 21.21
C HIS A 267 -10.54 6.67 20.31
N LYS A 268 -11.70 7.28 20.58
CA LYS A 268 -12.96 6.99 19.87
C LYS A 268 -12.83 7.12 18.35
N LEU A 269 -12.00 8.04 17.85
CA LEU A 269 -11.75 8.21 16.42
C LEU A 269 -11.35 6.88 15.77
N PHE A 270 -10.38 6.19 16.37
CA PHE A 270 -9.88 4.93 15.84
C PHE A 270 -10.90 3.81 15.93
N LEU A 271 -11.78 3.82 16.93
CA LEU A 271 -12.86 2.85 17.03
C LEU A 271 -13.92 3.08 15.94
N ASP A 272 -14.32 4.34 15.74
CA ASP A 272 -15.33 4.72 14.74
C ASP A 272 -14.85 4.39 13.31
N GLU A 273 -13.53 4.48 13.05
CA GLU A 273 -12.92 4.18 11.75
C GLU A 273 -12.22 2.81 11.68
N ALA A 274 -12.31 1.96 12.73
CA ALA A 274 -11.61 0.67 12.81
C ALA A 274 -11.93 -0.27 11.65
N VAL A 275 -13.18 -0.19 11.15
CA VAL A 275 -13.66 -1.02 10.04
C VAL A 275 -12.89 -0.76 8.74
N PHE A 276 -12.21 0.39 8.59
CA PHE A 276 -11.45 0.72 7.37
C PHE A 276 -10.04 0.11 7.33
N TYR A 277 -9.64 -0.66 8.33
CA TYR A 277 -8.33 -1.31 8.34
C TYR A 277 -8.23 -2.46 7.32
N THR A 278 -7.35 -2.29 6.33
CA THR A 278 -6.98 -3.27 5.28
C THR A 278 -5.57 -3.85 5.37
N TRP A 279 -4.96 -3.84 6.55
CA TRP A 279 -3.55 -4.20 6.74
C TRP A 279 -2.60 -3.24 6.00
N ILE A 280 -1.55 -2.82 6.69
CA ILE A 280 -0.47 -2.00 6.16
C ILE A 280 0.83 -2.59 6.67
N CYS A 281 1.89 -2.55 5.87
CA CYS A 281 3.15 -3.13 6.29
C CYS A 281 4.36 -2.26 6.00
N TYR A 282 5.35 -2.39 6.87
CA TYR A 282 6.71 -1.92 6.66
C TYR A 282 7.57 -3.08 6.16
N ALA A 283 8.34 -2.82 5.11
CA ALA A 283 9.34 -3.72 4.58
C ALA A 283 10.70 -3.03 4.55
N LYS A 284 11.73 -3.71 5.05
CA LYS A 284 13.12 -3.29 4.94
C LYS A 284 13.90 -4.30 4.09
N LEU A 285 14.46 -3.84 2.98
CA LEU A 285 15.38 -4.64 2.16
C LEU A 285 16.77 -4.73 2.82
N LYS A 286 17.48 -5.82 2.54
CA LYS A 286 18.86 -6.07 3.02
C LYS A 286 19.89 -5.15 2.37
#